data_AF-A0A920JF80-F1
#
_entry.id   AF-A0A920JF80-F1
#
_cell.length_a   1.000
_cell.length_b   1.000
_cell.length_c   1.000
_cell.angle_alpha   90.00
_cell.angle_beta   90.00
_cell.angle_gamma   90.00
#
_symmetry.space_group_name_H-M   'P 1'
#
loop_
_entity.id
_entity.type
_entity.pdbx_description
1 polymer ?
#
loop_
_entity_poly.entity_id
_entity_poly.type
_entity_poly.pdbx_seq_one_letter_code
_entity_poly.pdbx_strand_id
1 'polypeptide(L)' 'MSQLAEFHGLQSNNVIPANGSNEIIQSILLAYGGNNRSTIIFEPTYAMHAHIARITGTRIISCDRGESLLCGPTNWKL' A
#
# COMPACT_ATOMS: atom_id res chain seq x y z
N MET A 1 19.05 -11.99 1.34
CA MET A 1 18.55 -10.90 2.23
C MET A 1 19.66 -9.94 2.59
N SER A 2 20.77 -10.42 3.15
CA SER A 2 21.94 -9.58 3.48
C SER A 2 22.48 -8.74 2.32
N GLN A 3 22.62 -9.31 1.11
CA GLN A 3 23.15 -8.58 -0.05
C GLN A 3 22.23 -7.45 -0.55
N LEU A 4 20.91 -7.69 -0.56
CA LEU A 4 19.93 -6.66 -0.95
C LEU A 4 19.85 -5.56 0.12
N ALA A 5 19.90 -5.96 1.40
CA ALA A 5 19.98 -5.02 2.51
C ALA A 5 21.25 -4.16 2.42
N GLU A 6 22.41 -4.77 2.19
CA GLU A 6 23.69 -4.08 2.01
C GLU A 6 23.66 -3.11 0.83
N PHE A 7 23.15 -3.56 -0.32
CA PHE A 7 23.02 -2.72 -1.52
C PHE A 7 22.17 -1.45 -1.26
N HIS A 8 21.15 -1.53 -0.40
CA HIS A 8 20.31 -0.40 -0.02
C HIS A 8 20.71 0.29 1.30
N GLY A 9 21.82 -0.11 1.94
CA GLY A 9 22.27 0.44 3.22
C GLY A 9 21.32 0.18 4.39
N LEU A 10 20.55 -0.91 4.35
CA LEU A 10 19.57 -1.31 5.35
C LEU A 10 20.10 -2.44 6.26
N GLN A 11 19.50 -2.56 7.44
CA GLN A 11 19.67 -3.76 8.27
C GLN A 11 18.89 -4.93 7.66
N SER A 12 19.40 -6.16 7.80
CA SER A 12 18.77 -7.34 7.18
C SER A 12 17.33 -7.60 7.67
N ASN A 13 17.00 -7.19 8.91
CA ASN A 13 15.65 -7.30 9.46
C ASN A 13 14.65 -6.25 8.92
N ASN A 14 15.12 -5.26 8.15
CA ASN A 14 14.28 -4.29 7.46
C ASN A 14 13.98 -4.70 6.00
N VAL A 15 14.36 -5.91 5.60
CA VAL A 15 14.14 -6.44 4.24
C VAL A 15 13.29 -7.70 4.32
N ILE A 16 12.18 -7.70 3.58
CA ILE A 16 11.27 -8.84 3.48
C ILE A 16 11.36 -9.40 2.05
N PRO A 17 11.72 -10.68 1.87
CA PRO A 17 11.61 -11.34 0.58
C PRO A 17 10.14 -11.63 0.27
N ALA A 18 9.78 -11.56 -1.01
CA ALA A 18 8.46 -11.94 -1.49
C ALA A 18 8.51 -12.35 -2.96
N ASN A 19 7.50 -13.09 -3.42
CA ASN A 19 7.27 -13.40 -4.82
C ASN A 19 6.68 -12.20 -5.57
N GLY A 20 7.47 -11.13 -5.64
CA GLY A 20 7.08 -9.84 -6.20
C GLY A 20 6.32 -8.95 -5.21
N SER A 21 6.08 -7.70 -5.63
CA SER A 21 5.49 -6.66 -4.79
C SER A 21 4.03 -6.93 -4.40
N ASN A 22 3.29 -7.68 -5.22
CA ASN A 22 1.89 -8.01 -4.94
C ASN A 22 1.73 -8.79 -3.63
N GLU A 23 2.64 -9.71 -3.31
CA GLU A 23 2.61 -10.46 -2.05
C GLU A 23 2.89 -9.53 -0.85
N ILE A 24 3.84 -8.59 -0.97
CA ILE A 24 4.09 -7.58 0.08
C ILE A 24 2.85 -6.71 0.33
N ILE A 25 2.20 -6.22 -0.73
CA ILE A 25 0.98 -5.40 -0.60
C ILE A 25 -0.14 -6.21 0.06
N GLN A 26 -0.30 -7.48 -0.31
CA GLN A 26 -1.26 -8.37 0.33
C GLN A 26 -0.92 -8.57 1.81
N SER A 27 0.34 -8.83 2.18
CA SER A 27 0.76 -8.97 3.58
C SER A 27 0.49 -7.71 4.39
N ILE A 28 0.74 -6.52 3.83
CA ILE A 28 0.44 -5.24 4.48
C ILE A 28 -1.06 -5.10 4.73
N LEU A 29 -1.91 -5.41 3.73
CA LEU A 29 -3.36 -5.29 3.88
C LEU A 29 -3.98 -6.39 4.75
N LEU A 30 -3.37 -7.57 4.84
CA LEU A 30 -3.77 -8.60 5.82
C LEU A 30 -3.42 -8.17 7.25
N ALA A 31 -2.27 -7.51 7.45
CA ALA A 31 -1.84 -7.05 8.78
C ALA A 31 -2.61 -5.79 9.25
N TYR A 32 -2.79 -4.82 8.36
CA TYR A 32 -3.26 -3.47 8.71
C TYR A 32 -4.59 -3.08 8.05
N GLY A 33 -5.03 -3.80 7.03
CA GLY A 33 -6.33 -3.61 6.39
C GLY A 33 -7.41 -4.51 7.00
N GLY A 34 -8.31 -4.98 6.15
CA GLY A 34 -9.42 -5.87 6.51
C GLY A 34 -10.71 -5.15 6.89
N ASN A 35 -11.65 -5.94 7.43
CA ASN A 35 -12.99 -5.47 7.75
C ASN A 35 -12.96 -4.23 8.67
N ASN A 36 -13.89 -3.30 8.44
CA ASN A 36 -13.96 -2.00 9.13
C ASN A 36 -12.73 -1.09 8.98
N ARG A 37 -11.75 -1.44 8.14
CA ARG A 37 -10.62 -0.58 7.80
C ARG A 37 -10.65 -0.17 6.33
N SER A 38 -9.99 0.93 6.03
CA SER A 38 -9.91 1.47 4.67
C SER A 38 -8.49 1.77 4.24
N THR A 39 -8.26 1.65 2.93
CA THR A 39 -7.05 2.11 2.26
C THR A 39 -7.40 3.17 1.21
N ILE A 40 -6.48 4.08 0.96
CA ILE A 40 -6.60 5.13 -0.06
C ILE A 40 -5.88 4.67 -1.33
N ILE A 41 -6.53 4.85 -2.48
CA ILE A 41 -5.94 4.58 -3.80
C ILE A 41 -6.16 5.81 -4.68
N PHE A 42 -5.07 6.37 -5.20
CA PHE A 42 -5.13 7.46 -6.17
C PHE A 42 -5.22 6.90 -7.58
N GLU A 43 -6.26 7.27 -8.33
CA GLU A 43 -6.50 6.83 -9.71
C GLU A 43 -6.18 7.95 -10.72
N PRO A 44 -5.67 7.61 -11.92
CA PRO A 44 -5.33 6.27 -12.39
C PRO A 44 -4.01 5.74 -11.80
N THR A 45 -4.00 4.45 -11.43
CA THR A 45 -2.82 3.73 -10.95
C THR A 45 -2.89 2.24 -11.30
N TYR A 46 -1.89 1.48 -10.87
CA TYR A 46 -1.80 0.04 -11.09
C TYR A 46 -3.01 -0.71 -10.48
N ALA A 47 -3.77 -1.41 -11.33
CA ALA A 47 -5.05 -2.02 -10.97
C ALA A 47 -4.97 -3.07 -9.85
N MET A 48 -3.81 -3.72 -9.67
CA MET A 48 -3.64 -4.74 -8.63
C MET A 48 -3.76 -4.17 -7.22
N HIS A 49 -3.47 -2.88 -6.99
CA HIS A 49 -3.66 -2.27 -5.68
C HIS A 49 -5.12 -2.39 -5.22
N ALA A 50 -6.07 -2.03 -6.10
CA ALA A 50 -7.49 -2.12 -5.83
C ALA A 50 -7.96 -3.58 -5.76
N HIS A 51 -7.38 -4.47 -6.58
CA HIS A 51 -7.73 -5.89 -6.55
C HIS A 51 -7.33 -6.56 -5.22
N ILE A 52 -6.11 -6.33 -4.75
CA ILE A 52 -5.60 -6.90 -3.49
C ILE A 52 -6.35 -6.32 -2.29
N ALA A 53 -6.70 -5.02 -2.31
CA ALA A 53 -7.52 -4.43 -1.25
C ALA A 53 -8.90 -5.09 -1.13
N ARG A 54 -9.56 -5.39 -2.26
CA ARG A 54 -10.83 -6.12 -2.26
C ARG A 54 -10.70 -7.54 -1.72
N ILE A 55 -9.68 -8.30 -2.15
CA ILE A 55 -9.47 -9.69 -1.70
C ILE A 55 -9.16 -9.76 -0.20
N THR A 56 -8.45 -8.77 0.34
CA THR A 56 -8.16 -8.68 1.76
C THR A 56 -9.31 -8.11 2.59
N GLY A 57 -10.47 -7.83 1.98
CA GLY A 57 -11.64 -7.27 2.68
C GLY A 57 -11.46 -5.83 3.15
N THR A 58 -10.52 -5.08 2.56
CA THR A 58 -10.23 -3.69 2.90
C THR A 58 -11.08 -2.73 2.06
N ARG A 59 -11.78 -1.79 2.71
CA ARG A 59 -12.57 -0.76 1.99
C ARG A 59 -11.64 0.17 1.21
N ILE A 60 -11.97 0.46 -0.05
CA ILE A 60 -11.19 1.40 -0.86
C ILE A 60 -11.83 2.79 -0.80
N ILE A 61 -11.00 3.81 -0.56
CA ILE A 61 -11.31 5.21 -0.79
C ILE A 61 -10.55 5.62 -2.06
N SER A 62 -11.27 5.83 -3.16
CA SER A 62 -10.67 6.28 -4.42
C SER A 62 -10.53 7.81 -4.43
N CYS A 63 -9.42 8.29 -4.96
CA CYS A 63 -9.05 9.70 -5.00
C CYS A 63 -8.43 10.04 -6.36
N ASP A 64 -8.65 11.23 -6.88
CA ASP A 64 -8.02 11.65 -8.14
C ASP A 64 -6.53 11.91 -7.94
N ARG A 65 -5.71 11.40 -8.86
CA ARG A 65 -4.26 11.64 -8.89
C ARG A 65 -3.96 13.06 -9.38
N GLY A 66 -4.10 14.03 -8.50
CA GLY A 66 -3.62 15.40 -8.68
C GLY A 66 -2.16 15.57 -8.25
N GLU A 67 -1.56 16.72 -8.55
CA GLU A 67 -0.17 17.05 -8.16
C GLU A 67 0.06 17.03 -6.66
N SER A 68 -0.95 17.40 -5.86
CA SER A 68 -0.85 17.50 -4.41
C SER A 68 -1.03 16.18 -3.66
N LEU A 69 -1.49 15.11 -4.33
CA LEU A 69 -1.83 13.82 -3.73
C LEU A 69 -2.68 13.94 -2.44
N LEU A 70 -3.56 14.93 -2.37
CA LEU A 70 -4.52 15.09 -1.28
C LEU A 70 -5.78 14.28 -1.57
N CYS A 71 -6.31 13.58 -0.56
CA CYS A 71 -7.58 12.87 -0.67
C CYS A 71 -8.54 13.27 0.45
N GLY A 72 -9.71 13.80 0.07
CA GLY A 72 -10.73 14.30 0.98
C GLY A 72 -11.15 15.73 0.65
N PRO A 73 -12.16 16.29 1.35
CA PRO A 73 -12.44 17.72 1.26
C PRO A 73 -11.19 18.51 1.68
N THR A 74 -10.93 19.66 1.06
CA THR A 74 -9.71 20.48 1.17
C THR A 74 -9.31 20.91 2.59
N ASN A 75 -10.06 20.51 3.62
CA ASN A 75 -9.96 20.90 5.02
C ASN A 75 -9.70 19.75 6.01
N TRP A 76 -9.42 18.53 5.55
CA TRP A 76 -8.90 17.46 6.41
C TRP A 76 -7.53 17.85 7.01
N LYS A 77 -7.55 18.44 8.21
CA LYS A 77 -6.34 18.62 9.01
C LYS A 77 -6.01 17.29 9.68
N LEU A 78 -4.87 16.72 9.31
CA LEU A 78 -4.19 15.72 10.13
C LEU A 78 -3.77 16.34 11.47
#